data_AF-A0AAV2QAE0-F1
#
_entry.id   AF-A0AAV2QAE0-F1
#
_cell.length_a   1.000
_cell.length_b   1.000
_cell.length_c   1.000
_cell.angle_alpha   90.00
_cell.angle_beta   90.00
_cell.angle_gamma   90.00
#
_symmetry.space_group_name_H-M   'P 1'
#
loop_
_entity.id
_entity.type
_entity.pdbx_description
1 polymer ?
#
loop_
_entity_poly.entity_id
_entity_poly.type
_entity_poly.pdbx_seq_one_letter_code
_entity_poly.pdbx_strand_id
1 'polypeptide(L)'
;VVEKAFKSQQSSIRIDAFLCWQALMDNFSLNEQVITNPKRLKLLIAPLKVNNAKSEDIATAKLQAWWHLVVKLDNNAQANFDLVIAPLLRFCFGAGSSSGIASGLSEQYLMKAGATSASPGRKFVGLHLLCAEILAQIISKGLDLDDFMICNMGIKSLCAPVLNIGQGFVHSHQLLFTCIKEAITSLNPNDRKHQVLGVFILQCVLGQLKIVLSSEAKPDTVETVKALFMLISALESQCRPGDSQSLFVYK
;
A
#
# COMPACT_ATOMS: atom_id res chain seq x y z
N VAL A 1 20.29 5.08 -21.45
CA VAL A 1 20.08 3.63 -21.75
C VAL A 1 18.90 3.08 -20.95
N VAL A 2 18.90 3.21 -19.62
CA VAL A 2 17.82 2.73 -18.72
C VAL A 2 16.41 3.21 -19.10
N GLU A 3 16.23 4.49 -19.39
CA GLU A 3 14.90 5.02 -19.73
C GLU A 3 14.27 4.39 -20.98
N LYS A 4 15.08 3.94 -21.95
CA LYS A 4 14.57 3.36 -23.19
C LYS A 4 13.88 2.01 -22.93
N ALA A 5 14.38 1.22 -21.99
CA ALA A 5 13.81 -0.08 -21.66
C ALA A 5 12.39 0.07 -21.06
N PHE A 6 12.20 0.99 -20.10
CA PHE A 6 10.89 1.27 -19.50
C PHE A 6 9.87 1.91 -20.46
N LYS A 7 10.34 2.44 -21.60
CA LYS A 7 9.52 3.07 -22.66
C LYS A 7 9.38 2.16 -23.90
N SER A 8 9.88 0.93 -23.85
CA SER A 8 9.80 -0.02 -24.97
C SER A 8 8.35 -0.35 -25.33
N GLN A 9 8.07 -0.57 -26.62
CA GLN A 9 6.78 -1.06 -27.08
C GLN A 9 6.56 -2.54 -26.75
N GLN A 10 7.65 -3.30 -26.60
CA GLN A 10 7.59 -4.71 -26.23
C GLN A 10 7.38 -4.85 -24.72
N SER A 11 6.31 -5.55 -24.33
CA SER A 11 5.98 -5.77 -22.92
C SER A 11 7.04 -6.61 -22.19
N SER A 12 7.63 -7.61 -22.85
CA SER A 12 8.74 -8.42 -22.31
C SER A 12 9.92 -7.55 -21.88
N ILE A 13 10.41 -6.67 -22.75
CA ILE A 13 11.52 -5.75 -22.44
C ILE A 13 11.20 -4.85 -21.23
N ARG A 14 9.94 -4.42 -21.09
CA ARG A 14 9.53 -3.61 -19.93
C ARG A 14 9.51 -4.41 -18.63
N ILE A 15 9.08 -5.68 -18.69
CA ILE A 15 9.12 -6.60 -17.54
C ILE A 15 10.58 -6.86 -17.14
N ASP A 16 11.46 -7.18 -18.10
CA ASP A 16 12.89 -7.39 -17.88
C ASP A 16 13.57 -6.14 -17.31
N ALA A 17 13.11 -4.94 -17.69
CA ALA A 17 13.61 -3.70 -17.13
C ALA A 17 13.33 -3.60 -15.62
N PHE A 18 12.14 -4.01 -15.15
CA PHE A 18 11.83 -4.03 -13.72
C PHE A 18 12.61 -5.12 -12.96
N LEU A 19 12.84 -6.28 -13.57
CA LEU A 19 13.70 -7.33 -13.00
C LEU A 19 15.15 -6.85 -12.86
N CYS A 20 15.72 -6.25 -13.92
CA CYS A 20 17.05 -5.63 -13.85
C CYS A 20 17.11 -4.51 -12.80
N TRP A 21 16.00 -3.78 -12.60
CA TRP A 21 15.91 -2.72 -11.60
C TRP A 21 15.98 -3.28 -10.17
N GLN A 22 15.39 -4.45 -9.91
CA GLN A 22 15.55 -5.13 -8.62
C GLN A 22 17.01 -5.49 -8.34
N ALA A 23 17.76 -5.98 -9.33
CA ALA A 23 19.19 -6.25 -9.17
C ALA A 23 20.00 -4.97 -8.87
N LEU A 24 19.61 -3.83 -9.43
CA LEU A 24 20.21 -2.53 -9.07
C LEU A 24 19.90 -2.16 -7.62
N MET A 25 18.66 -2.37 -7.15
CA MET A 25 18.30 -2.16 -5.75
C MET A 25 19.07 -3.09 -4.81
N ASP A 26 19.29 -4.35 -5.20
CA ASP A 26 20.11 -5.29 -4.46
C ASP A 26 21.52 -4.74 -4.25
N ASN A 27 22.16 -4.24 -5.31
CA ASN A 27 23.49 -3.63 -5.23
C ASN A 27 23.51 -2.39 -4.32
N PHE A 28 22.48 -1.54 -4.39
CA PHE A 28 22.39 -0.37 -3.51
C PHE A 28 22.17 -0.78 -2.05
N SER A 29 21.48 -1.89 -1.80
CA SER A 29 21.20 -2.41 -0.46
C SER A 29 22.41 -3.04 0.23
N LEU A 30 23.53 -3.25 -0.47
CA LEU A 30 24.78 -3.73 0.14
C LEU A 30 25.39 -2.74 1.15
N ASN A 31 24.99 -1.48 1.10
CA ASN A 31 25.36 -0.47 2.08
C ASN A 31 24.14 0.39 2.43
N GLU A 32 23.75 0.38 3.69
CA GLU A 32 22.57 1.10 4.17
C GLU A 32 22.61 2.60 3.86
N GLN A 33 23.76 3.25 4.00
CA GLN A 33 23.93 4.67 3.68
C GLN A 33 23.76 4.97 2.19
N VAL A 34 23.97 3.96 1.34
CA VAL A 34 23.84 4.08 -0.11
C VAL A 34 22.38 4.04 -0.54
N ILE A 35 21.61 3.07 -0.04
CA ILE A 35 20.19 2.93 -0.41
C ILE A 35 19.32 4.02 0.22
N THR A 36 19.67 4.49 1.42
CA THR A 36 18.94 5.55 2.13
C THR A 36 19.32 6.96 1.69
N ASN A 37 20.41 7.12 0.92
CA ASN A 37 20.81 8.43 0.44
C ASN A 37 19.68 9.09 -0.40
N PRO A 38 19.23 10.31 -0.07
CA PRO A 38 18.06 10.91 -0.71
C PRO A 38 18.15 11.05 -2.24
N LYS A 39 19.35 11.33 -2.78
CA LYS A 39 19.54 11.44 -4.24
C LYS A 39 19.43 10.08 -4.91
N ARG A 40 20.01 9.05 -4.28
CA ARG A 40 20.01 7.66 -4.76
C ARG A 40 18.63 7.03 -4.66
N LEU A 41 17.93 7.24 -3.55
CA LEU A 41 16.57 6.75 -3.37
C LEU A 41 15.60 7.41 -4.38
N LYS A 42 15.74 8.71 -4.64
CA LYS A 42 15.00 9.40 -5.70
C LYS A 42 15.28 8.84 -7.09
N LEU A 43 16.49 8.37 -7.35
CA LEU A 43 16.84 7.69 -8.60
C LEU A 43 16.14 6.31 -8.68
N LEU A 44 16.18 5.52 -7.61
CA LEU A 44 15.55 4.19 -7.56
C LEU A 44 14.01 4.25 -7.71
N ILE A 45 13.37 5.26 -7.12
CA ILE A 45 11.91 5.42 -7.17
C ILE A 45 11.41 6.02 -8.49
N ALA A 46 12.26 6.71 -9.25
CA ALA A 46 11.86 7.45 -10.45
C ALA A 46 11.09 6.60 -11.48
N PRO A 47 11.58 5.43 -11.95
CA PRO A 47 10.83 4.62 -12.92
C PRO A 47 9.57 3.98 -12.32
N LEU A 48 9.51 3.83 -11.00
CA LEU A 48 8.34 3.29 -10.29
C LEU A 48 7.20 4.33 -10.21
N LYS A 49 7.50 5.63 -10.17
CA LYS A 49 6.43 6.66 -10.13
C LYS A 49 5.79 6.94 -11.48
N VAL A 50 6.42 6.58 -12.59
CA VAL A 50 5.88 6.85 -13.93
C VAL A 50 4.62 6.02 -14.19
N ASN A 51 3.52 6.66 -14.62
CA ASN A 51 2.30 5.96 -14.99
C ASN A 51 2.41 5.33 -16.39
N ASN A 52 3.08 4.19 -16.51
CA ASN A 52 3.36 3.51 -17.79
C ASN A 52 2.91 2.03 -17.83
N ALA A 53 2.30 1.52 -16.76
CA ALA A 53 1.83 0.14 -16.65
C ALA A 53 0.51 -0.04 -17.37
N LYS A 54 0.58 -0.28 -18.69
CA LYS A 54 -0.60 -0.37 -19.57
C LYS A 54 -1.26 -1.75 -19.61
N SER A 55 -0.53 -2.80 -19.21
CA SER A 55 -1.03 -4.18 -19.08
C SER A 55 -0.79 -4.71 -17.68
N GLU A 56 -1.53 -5.77 -17.33
CA GLU A 56 -1.49 -6.41 -16.03
C GLU A 56 -0.09 -6.99 -15.68
N ASP A 57 0.57 -7.67 -16.62
CA ASP A 57 1.91 -8.24 -16.40
C ASP A 57 2.95 -7.16 -16.06
N ILE A 58 2.86 -6.00 -16.72
CA ILE A 58 3.76 -4.86 -16.48
C ILE A 58 3.44 -4.22 -15.13
N ALA A 59 2.16 -4.09 -14.80
CA ALA A 59 1.73 -3.58 -13.50
C ALA A 59 2.23 -4.50 -12.37
N THR A 60 2.17 -5.81 -12.57
CA THR A 60 2.66 -6.83 -11.64
C THR A 60 4.18 -6.74 -11.46
N ALA A 61 4.96 -6.74 -12.56
CA ALA A 61 6.41 -6.62 -12.49
C ALA A 61 6.85 -5.31 -11.80
N LYS A 62 6.14 -4.22 -12.09
CA LYS A 62 6.35 -2.93 -11.45
C LYS A 62 6.02 -2.95 -9.95
N LEU A 63 4.90 -3.55 -9.56
CA LEU A 63 4.49 -3.69 -8.17
C LEU A 63 5.52 -4.50 -7.37
N GLN A 64 5.98 -5.62 -7.94
CA GLN A 64 7.03 -6.45 -7.34
C GLN A 64 8.36 -5.72 -7.21
N ALA A 65 8.79 -4.95 -8.22
CA ALA A 65 9.99 -4.13 -8.14
C ALA A 65 9.87 -3.02 -7.08
N TRP A 66 8.69 -2.41 -6.96
CA TRP A 66 8.42 -1.41 -5.94
C TRP A 66 8.44 -2.00 -4.54
N TRP A 67 7.77 -3.13 -4.34
CA TRP A 67 7.77 -3.81 -3.07
C TRP A 67 9.16 -4.31 -2.67
N HIS A 68 9.95 -4.79 -3.64
CA HIS A 68 11.35 -5.16 -3.40
C HIS A 68 12.15 -4.00 -2.81
N LEU A 69 11.97 -2.77 -3.32
CA LEU A 69 12.59 -1.58 -2.73
C LEU A 69 12.17 -1.37 -1.27
N VAL A 70 10.88 -1.54 -0.95
CA VAL A 70 10.38 -1.42 0.43
C VAL A 70 11.08 -2.43 1.34
N VAL A 71 11.14 -3.69 0.91
CA VAL A 71 11.84 -4.75 1.66
C VAL A 71 13.33 -4.44 1.85
N LYS A 72 13.97 -3.80 0.87
CA LYS A 72 15.39 -3.42 0.96
C LYS A 72 15.68 -2.20 1.82
N LEU A 73 14.69 -1.34 2.05
CA LEU A 73 14.82 -0.22 2.99
C LEU A 73 14.75 -0.71 4.45
N ASP A 74 14.05 -1.81 4.69
CA ASP A 74 13.92 -2.44 6.01
C ASP A 74 13.55 -1.41 7.10
N ASN A 75 14.35 -1.24 8.15
CA ASN A 75 14.12 -0.25 9.22
C ASN A 75 14.02 1.21 8.73
N ASN A 76 14.52 1.52 7.53
CA ASN A 76 14.45 2.86 6.94
C ASN A 76 13.17 3.10 6.14
N ALA A 77 12.31 2.10 5.96
CA ALA A 77 11.08 2.24 5.18
C ALA A 77 10.15 3.30 5.79
N GLN A 78 10.03 3.33 7.12
CA GLN A 78 9.21 4.30 7.84
C GLN A 78 9.68 5.75 7.61
N ALA A 79 10.98 6.01 7.70
CA ALA A 79 11.55 7.34 7.46
C ALA A 79 11.33 7.83 6.01
N ASN A 80 11.01 6.92 5.10
CA ASN A 80 10.79 7.19 3.69
C ASN A 80 9.34 6.95 3.25
N PHE A 81 8.39 7.00 4.21
CA PHE A 81 6.97 6.72 3.95
C PHE A 81 6.42 7.57 2.80
N ASP A 82 6.55 8.89 2.86
CA ASP A 82 5.99 9.79 1.83
C ASP A 82 6.66 9.64 0.46
N LEU A 83 7.96 9.29 0.45
CA LEU A 83 8.72 9.15 -0.77
C LEU A 83 8.44 7.82 -1.49
N VAL A 84 8.24 6.74 -0.73
CA VAL A 84 8.22 5.36 -1.25
C VAL A 84 6.89 4.66 -1.01
N ILE A 85 6.37 4.68 0.22
CA ILE A 85 5.21 3.89 0.65
C ILE A 85 3.90 4.55 0.23
N ALA A 86 3.74 5.84 0.48
CA ALA A 86 2.53 6.57 0.13
C ALA A 86 2.26 6.57 -1.39
N PRO A 87 3.26 6.70 -2.29
CA PRO A 87 3.04 6.56 -3.73
C PRO A 87 2.80 5.11 -4.18
N LEU A 88 3.37 4.11 -3.49
CA LEU A 88 3.04 2.69 -3.69
C LEU A 88 1.57 2.42 -3.37
N LEU A 89 1.09 2.90 -2.22
CA LEU A 89 -0.32 2.77 -1.83
C LEU A 89 -1.25 3.46 -2.84
N ARG A 90 -0.88 4.65 -3.34
CA ARG A 90 -1.61 5.31 -4.43
C ARG A 90 -1.56 4.53 -5.76
N PHE A 91 -0.48 3.81 -6.05
CA PHE A 91 -0.43 2.90 -7.20
C PHE A 91 -1.38 1.71 -7.03
N CYS A 92 -1.46 1.15 -5.83
CA CYS A 92 -2.33 0.01 -5.49
C CYS A 92 -3.81 0.41 -5.51
N PHE A 93 -4.17 1.49 -4.81
CA PHE A 93 -5.56 1.81 -4.47
C PHE A 93 -6.05 3.16 -5.03
N GLY A 94 -5.19 3.90 -5.72
CA GLY A 94 -5.50 5.22 -6.26
C GLY A 94 -5.32 6.34 -5.25
N ALA A 95 -5.41 7.57 -5.75
CA ALA A 95 -5.66 8.71 -4.89
C ALA A 95 -7.16 8.71 -4.62
N GLY A 96 -7.56 8.50 -3.36
CA GLY A 96 -8.93 8.80 -2.97
C GLY A 96 -9.28 10.21 -3.40
N SER A 97 -10.52 10.43 -3.84
CA SER A 97 -11.05 11.77 -4.03
C SER A 97 -11.11 12.49 -2.68
N SER A 98 -9.99 13.03 -2.23
CA SER A 98 -9.97 14.01 -1.16
C SER A 98 -10.62 15.27 -1.71
N SER A 99 -11.91 15.44 -1.43
CA SER A 99 -12.56 16.74 -1.47
C SER A 99 -11.63 17.74 -0.78
N GLY A 100 -11.21 18.75 -1.53
CA GLY A 100 -10.08 19.58 -1.17
C GLY A 100 -10.24 20.21 0.20
N ILE A 101 -9.16 20.20 0.98
CA ILE A 101 -8.63 21.32 1.75
C ILE A 101 -7.20 20.92 2.15
N ALA A 102 -6.26 21.81 1.84
CA ALA A 102 -4.85 21.82 2.25
C ALA A 102 -3.93 20.68 1.75
N SER A 103 -3.48 20.78 0.49
CA SER A 103 -2.29 20.06 0.03
C SER A 103 -1.29 21.05 -0.57
N GLY A 104 -0.08 21.08 -0.03
CA GLY A 104 1.02 21.91 -0.51
C GLY A 104 1.41 21.63 -1.97
N LEU A 105 2.32 22.46 -2.49
CA LEU A 105 2.74 22.52 -3.90
C LEU A 105 3.23 21.19 -4.51
N SER A 106 3.55 20.17 -3.69
CA SER A 106 3.96 18.82 -4.12
C SER A 106 2.80 17.92 -4.57
N GLU A 107 1.60 18.10 -4.02
CA GLU A 107 0.43 17.25 -4.30
C GLU A 107 -0.29 17.68 -5.60
N GLN A 108 -0.24 18.98 -5.91
CA GLN A 108 -0.76 19.53 -7.16
C GLN A 108 -0.08 18.96 -8.42
N TYR A 109 1.21 18.58 -8.32
CA TYR A 109 1.92 17.92 -9.41
C TYR A 109 1.51 16.46 -9.63
N LEU A 110 1.03 15.76 -8.58
CA LEU A 110 0.49 14.41 -8.70
C LEU A 110 -0.96 14.42 -9.23
N MET A 111 -1.77 15.40 -8.84
CA MET A 111 -3.14 15.55 -9.34
C MET A 111 -3.21 15.89 -10.85
N LYS A 112 -2.21 16.60 -11.39
CA LYS A 112 -2.11 16.89 -12.83
C LYS A 112 -1.76 15.67 -13.72
N ALA A 113 -1.40 14.53 -13.14
CA ALA A 113 -0.94 13.36 -13.88
C ALA A 113 -1.98 12.24 -14.13
N GLY A 114 -3.26 12.43 -13.78
CA GLY A 114 -4.30 11.46 -14.17
C GLY A 114 -5.54 11.38 -13.27
N ALA A 115 -6.25 12.48 -13.07
CA ALA A 115 -7.43 12.53 -12.20
C ALA A 115 -8.69 11.79 -12.71
N THR A 116 -8.59 10.91 -13.72
CA THR A 116 -9.73 10.13 -14.24
C THR A 116 -9.41 8.68 -14.61
N SER A 117 -8.15 8.23 -14.54
CA SER A 117 -7.81 6.83 -14.76
C SER A 117 -7.66 6.11 -13.43
N ALA A 118 -8.46 5.05 -13.19
CA ALA A 118 -8.26 4.15 -12.06
C ALA A 118 -6.77 3.75 -11.96
N SER A 119 -6.23 3.70 -10.75
CA SER A 119 -4.84 3.27 -10.55
C SER A 119 -4.63 1.88 -11.14
N PRO A 120 -3.41 1.52 -11.59
CA PRO A 120 -3.17 0.18 -12.14
C PRO A 120 -3.61 -0.95 -11.20
N GLY A 121 -3.42 -0.79 -9.89
CA GLY A 121 -3.87 -1.77 -8.90
C GLY A 121 -5.40 -1.89 -8.75
N ARG A 122 -6.18 -0.86 -9.13
CA ARG A 122 -7.66 -0.96 -9.24
C ARG A 122 -8.14 -1.45 -10.59
N LYS A 123 -7.33 -1.25 -11.63
CA LYS A 123 -7.68 -1.59 -13.01
C LYS A 123 -7.59 -3.10 -13.25
N PHE A 124 -6.64 -3.77 -12.61
CA PHE A 124 -6.31 -5.17 -12.89
C PHE A 124 -6.66 -6.04 -11.68
N VAL A 125 -7.68 -6.88 -11.85
CA VAL A 125 -8.21 -7.73 -10.76
C VAL A 125 -7.16 -8.69 -10.22
N GLY A 126 -6.24 -9.20 -11.04
CA GLY A 126 -5.16 -10.08 -10.58
C GLY A 126 -4.16 -9.39 -9.65
N LEU A 127 -4.14 -8.05 -9.60
CA LEU A 127 -3.33 -7.31 -8.62
C LEU A 127 -4.02 -7.12 -7.27
N HIS A 128 -5.34 -7.30 -7.17
CA HIS A 128 -6.08 -6.95 -5.95
C HIS A 128 -5.55 -7.68 -4.72
N LEU A 129 -5.30 -8.99 -4.84
CA LEU A 129 -4.78 -9.81 -3.75
C LEU A 129 -3.37 -9.36 -3.32
N LEU A 130 -2.49 -9.09 -4.29
CA LEU A 130 -1.13 -8.61 -4.07
C LEU A 130 -1.11 -7.23 -3.40
N CYS A 131 -1.94 -6.31 -3.89
CA CYS A 131 -2.11 -4.97 -3.31
C CYS A 131 -2.60 -5.05 -1.86
N ALA A 132 -3.63 -5.88 -1.60
CA ALA A 132 -4.17 -6.09 -0.27
C ALA A 132 -3.16 -6.73 0.68
N GLU A 133 -2.33 -7.67 0.20
CA GLU A 133 -1.25 -8.28 0.98
C GLU A 133 -0.18 -7.24 1.36
N ILE A 134 0.23 -6.39 0.41
CA ILE A 134 1.14 -5.27 0.68
C ILE A 134 0.58 -4.36 1.76
N LEU A 135 -0.69 -3.97 1.65
CA LEU A 135 -1.34 -3.13 2.66
C LEU A 135 -1.33 -3.82 4.02
N ALA A 136 -1.73 -5.09 4.08
CA ALA A 136 -1.76 -5.88 5.29
C ALA A 136 -0.37 -5.94 5.95
N GLN A 137 0.69 -6.16 5.18
CA GLN A 137 2.06 -6.15 5.72
C GLN A 137 2.49 -4.77 6.26
N ILE A 138 2.08 -3.68 5.60
CA ILE A 138 2.37 -2.31 6.05
C ILE A 138 1.70 -2.00 7.40
N ILE A 139 0.45 -2.45 7.61
CA ILE A 139 -0.33 -2.13 8.81
C ILE A 139 -0.21 -3.15 9.95
N SER A 140 0.23 -4.38 9.65
CA SER A 140 0.33 -5.47 10.63
C SER A 140 1.65 -5.50 11.39
N LYS A 141 2.76 -5.12 10.73
CA LYS A 141 4.09 -5.37 11.30
C LYS A 141 4.32 -4.55 12.57
N GLY A 142 4.66 -5.29 13.63
CA GLY A 142 4.88 -4.80 14.99
C GLY A 142 3.61 -4.80 15.87
N LEU A 143 2.44 -5.15 15.33
CA LEU A 143 1.31 -5.54 16.15
C LEU A 143 1.55 -6.93 16.71
N ASP A 144 1.17 -7.12 17.97
CA ASP A 144 1.08 -8.42 18.61
C ASP A 144 -0.22 -9.11 18.14
N LEU A 145 -0.09 -9.91 17.08
CA LEU A 145 -1.17 -10.68 16.45
C LEU A 145 -0.79 -12.17 16.47
N ASP A 146 -0.47 -12.68 17.65
CA ASP A 146 0.12 -14.02 17.89
C ASP A 146 -0.66 -15.21 17.27
N ASP A 147 -1.94 -15.05 16.92
CA ASP A 147 -2.80 -16.15 16.44
C ASP A 147 -3.00 -16.24 14.91
N PHE A 148 -2.51 -15.27 14.11
CA PHE A 148 -2.87 -15.20 12.68
C PHE A 148 -1.67 -15.35 11.75
N MET A 149 -1.59 -16.51 11.10
CA MET A 149 -0.63 -16.75 10.03
C MET A 149 -0.92 -15.82 8.85
N ILE A 150 0.00 -14.88 8.59
CA ILE A 150 0.05 -14.19 7.30
C ILE A 150 0.28 -15.29 6.27
N CYS A 151 -0.74 -15.56 5.49
CA CYS A 151 -0.56 -16.35 4.30
C CYS A 151 0.31 -15.52 3.35
N ASN A 152 1.56 -15.92 3.12
CA ASN A 152 2.37 -15.34 2.05
C ASN A 152 1.70 -15.71 0.72
N MET A 153 1.01 -14.75 0.11
CA MET A 153 0.19 -14.97 -1.10
C MET A 153 0.96 -14.66 -2.39
N GLY A 154 2.28 -14.49 -2.30
CA GLY A 154 3.16 -14.26 -3.46
C GLY A 154 4.10 -13.07 -3.32
N ILE A 155 4.12 -12.41 -2.16
CA ILE A 155 4.95 -11.24 -1.90
C ILE A 155 5.94 -11.50 -0.76
N LYS A 156 7.18 -11.04 -0.93
CA LYS A 156 8.22 -11.19 0.09
C LYS A 156 7.81 -10.51 1.41
N SER A 157 7.93 -11.21 2.53
CA SER A 157 7.56 -10.66 3.84
C SER A 157 8.51 -9.54 4.28
N LEU A 158 7.96 -8.50 4.94
CA LEU A 158 8.75 -7.48 5.64
C LEU A 158 9.40 -8.04 6.91
N CYS A 159 10.66 -7.66 7.14
CA CYS A 159 11.38 -7.97 8.36
C CYS A 159 11.11 -6.92 9.46
N ALA A 160 11.12 -5.62 9.09
CA ALA A 160 10.86 -4.50 9.98
C ALA A 160 9.46 -3.86 9.77
N PRO A 161 8.91 -3.17 10.79
CA PRO A 161 7.70 -2.36 10.64
C PRO A 161 7.94 -1.16 9.72
N VAL A 162 6.96 -0.87 8.85
CA VAL A 162 6.97 0.29 7.93
C VAL A 162 6.22 1.49 8.54
N LEU A 163 5.33 1.23 9.48
CA LEU A 163 4.59 2.24 10.22
C LEU A 163 5.05 2.24 11.68
N ASN A 164 5.25 3.44 12.23
CA ASN A 164 5.29 3.59 13.68
C ASN A 164 3.88 3.37 14.21
N ILE A 165 3.71 2.34 15.01
CA ILE A 165 2.41 1.93 15.54
C ILE A 165 1.87 3.05 16.43
N GLY A 166 0.57 3.32 16.33
CA GLY A 166 -0.04 4.45 17.03
C GLY A 166 0.26 5.78 16.32
N GLN A 167 1.44 6.38 16.54
CA GLN A 167 1.73 7.75 16.07
C GLN A 167 1.85 7.86 14.54
N GLY A 168 2.54 6.92 13.88
CA GLY A 168 2.64 6.90 12.42
C GLY A 168 1.31 6.54 11.77
N PHE A 169 0.53 5.66 12.40
CA PHE A 169 -0.83 5.34 11.95
C PHE A 169 -1.76 6.55 12.02
N VAL A 170 -1.76 7.29 13.15
CA VAL A 170 -2.52 8.54 13.31
C VAL A 170 -2.08 9.58 12.28
N HIS A 171 -0.78 9.73 12.02
CA HIS A 171 -0.29 10.69 11.04
C HIS A 171 -0.78 10.39 9.61
N SER A 172 -0.85 9.11 9.22
CA SER A 172 -1.21 8.68 7.86
C SER A 172 -2.62 8.11 7.72
N HIS A 173 -3.49 8.28 8.72
CA HIS A 173 -4.79 7.60 8.80
C HIS A 173 -5.71 7.85 7.59
N GLN A 174 -5.75 9.07 7.04
CA GLN A 174 -6.60 9.40 5.91
C GLN A 174 -6.26 8.58 4.66
N LEU A 175 -4.97 8.46 4.35
CA LEU A 175 -4.48 7.63 3.25
C LEU A 175 -4.76 6.16 3.55
N LEU A 176 -4.39 5.69 4.75
CA LEU A 176 -4.53 4.29 5.14
C LEU A 176 -5.98 3.83 5.10
N PHE A 177 -6.93 4.59 5.65
CA PHE A 177 -8.35 4.22 5.64
C PHE A 177 -8.94 4.21 4.23
N THR A 178 -8.51 5.13 3.36
CA THR A 178 -8.88 5.07 1.94
C THR A 178 -8.38 3.77 1.31
N CYS A 179 -7.12 3.41 1.54
CA CYS A 179 -6.53 2.17 1.03
C CYS A 179 -7.19 0.92 1.62
N ILE A 180 -7.51 0.91 2.91
CA ILE A 180 -8.20 -0.19 3.59
C ILE A 180 -9.59 -0.40 2.99
N LYS A 181 -10.36 0.68 2.80
CA LYS A 181 -11.67 0.62 2.16
C LYS A 181 -11.56 -0.04 0.78
N GLU A 182 -10.69 0.50 -0.08
CA GLU A 182 -10.50 0.00 -1.44
C GLU A 182 -9.94 -1.44 -1.47
N ALA A 183 -9.07 -1.80 -0.53
CA ALA A 183 -8.58 -3.17 -0.42
C ALA A 183 -9.74 -4.13 -0.12
N ILE A 184 -10.50 -3.88 0.94
CA ILE A 184 -11.60 -4.75 1.36
C ILE A 184 -12.67 -4.86 0.27
N THR A 185 -13.04 -3.74 -0.38
CA THR A 185 -14.04 -3.75 -1.46
C THR A 185 -13.56 -4.49 -2.71
N SER A 186 -12.24 -4.56 -2.94
CA SER A 186 -11.65 -5.23 -4.11
C SER A 186 -11.48 -6.74 -3.95
N LEU A 187 -11.59 -7.27 -2.72
CA LEU A 187 -11.41 -8.69 -2.41
C LEU A 187 -12.64 -9.50 -2.81
N ASN A 188 -12.42 -10.68 -3.40
CA ASN A 188 -13.49 -11.59 -3.77
C ASN A 188 -14.00 -12.35 -2.53
N PRO A 189 -15.24 -12.11 -2.07
CA PRO A 189 -15.78 -12.76 -0.88
C PRO A 189 -16.03 -14.25 -1.07
N ASN A 190 -16.01 -14.78 -2.30
CA ASN A 190 -16.19 -16.21 -2.57
C ASN A 190 -14.86 -16.98 -2.54
N ASP A 191 -13.73 -16.28 -2.51
CA ASP A 191 -12.40 -16.91 -2.46
C ASP A 191 -11.88 -16.93 -1.01
N ARG A 192 -11.51 -18.12 -0.52
CA ARG A 192 -11.03 -18.32 0.85
C ARG A 192 -9.77 -17.51 1.18
N LYS A 193 -8.84 -17.35 0.23
CA LYS A 193 -7.61 -16.58 0.44
C LYS A 193 -7.93 -15.10 0.61
N HIS A 194 -8.83 -14.59 -0.21
CA HIS A 194 -9.33 -13.23 -0.10
C HIS A 194 -10.09 -13.02 1.22
N GLN A 195 -10.90 -13.99 1.65
CA GLN A 195 -11.59 -13.95 2.94
C GLN A 195 -10.62 -13.81 4.12
N VAL A 196 -9.63 -14.70 4.21
CA VAL A 196 -8.62 -14.68 5.28
C VAL A 196 -7.87 -13.35 5.30
N LEU A 197 -7.48 -12.85 4.14
CA LEU A 197 -6.77 -11.59 4.04
C LEU A 197 -7.62 -10.38 4.46
N GLY A 198 -8.90 -10.33 4.07
CA GLY A 198 -9.78 -9.23 4.47
C GLY A 198 -10.04 -9.20 5.97
N VAL A 199 -10.25 -10.36 6.60
CA VAL A 199 -10.36 -10.47 8.07
C VAL A 199 -9.07 -10.02 8.74
N PHE A 200 -7.92 -10.45 8.23
CA PHE A 200 -6.62 -10.05 8.77
C PHE A 200 -6.40 -8.53 8.68
N ILE A 201 -6.77 -7.88 7.56
CA ILE A 201 -6.70 -6.42 7.42
C ILE A 201 -7.55 -5.73 8.48
N LEU A 202 -8.79 -6.18 8.70
CA LEU A 202 -9.68 -5.62 9.72
C LEU A 202 -9.10 -5.78 11.13
N GLN A 203 -8.53 -6.95 11.45
CA GLN A 203 -7.87 -7.17 12.74
C GLN A 203 -6.68 -6.24 12.95
N CYS A 204 -5.86 -5.99 11.92
CA CYS A 204 -4.76 -5.04 12.01
C CYS A 204 -5.26 -3.63 12.34
N VAL A 205 -6.36 -3.20 11.72
CA VAL A 205 -6.97 -1.90 12.02
C VAL A 205 -7.42 -1.82 13.48
N LEU A 206 -8.06 -2.86 14.00
CA LEU A 206 -8.46 -2.94 15.40
C LEU A 206 -7.25 -2.96 16.35
N GLY A 207 -6.18 -3.67 15.99
CA GLY A 207 -4.93 -3.68 16.75
C GLY A 207 -4.27 -2.30 16.82
N GLN A 208 -4.19 -1.58 15.69
CA GLN A 208 -3.72 -0.20 15.65
C GLN A 208 -4.60 0.71 16.52
N LEU A 209 -5.92 0.56 16.43
CA LEU A 209 -6.87 1.33 17.24
C LEU A 209 -6.67 1.10 18.73
N LYS A 210 -6.51 -0.17 19.17
CA LYS A 210 -6.27 -0.51 20.58
C LYS A 210 -5.07 0.26 21.13
N ILE A 211 -4.00 0.35 20.34
CA ILE A 211 -2.78 1.06 20.71
C ILE A 211 -2.99 2.57 20.73
N VAL A 212 -3.69 3.12 19.73
CA VAL A 212 -4.06 4.54 19.67
C VAL A 212 -4.94 4.95 20.86
N LEU A 213 -5.90 4.12 21.26
CA LEU A 213 -6.79 4.37 22.40
C LEU A 213 -6.09 4.20 23.76
N SER A 214 -5.04 3.39 23.81
CA SER A 214 -4.22 3.21 25.02
C SER A 214 -3.19 4.33 25.21
N SER A 215 -2.95 5.14 24.16
CA SER A 215 -2.11 6.34 24.21
C SER A 215 -2.88 7.52 24.81
N GLU A 216 -2.16 8.50 25.37
CA GLU A 216 -2.76 9.76 25.81
C GLU A 216 -3.60 10.40 24.70
N ALA A 217 -4.82 10.80 25.05
CA ALA A 217 -5.79 11.35 24.11
C ALA A 217 -5.34 12.72 23.59
N LYS A 218 -4.92 12.76 22.32
CA LYS A 218 -4.63 13.99 21.58
C LYS A 218 -5.78 14.31 20.61
N PRO A 219 -5.98 15.57 20.17
CA PRO A 219 -6.99 15.92 19.18
C PRO A 219 -6.93 15.04 17.91
N ASP A 220 -5.73 14.73 17.43
CA ASP A 220 -5.52 13.88 16.24
C ASP A 220 -5.97 12.43 16.46
N THR A 221 -5.90 11.93 17.69
CA THR A 221 -6.42 10.61 18.08
C THR A 221 -7.94 10.58 17.93
N VAL A 222 -8.64 11.63 18.38
CA VAL A 222 -10.10 11.72 18.27
C VAL A 222 -10.54 11.72 16.81
N GLU A 223 -9.87 12.49 15.95
CA GLU A 223 -10.17 12.51 14.52
C GLU A 223 -9.88 11.16 13.84
N THR A 224 -8.80 10.49 14.22
CA THR A 224 -8.50 9.13 13.74
C THR A 224 -9.60 8.14 14.12
N VAL A 225 -10.10 8.20 15.35
CA VAL A 225 -11.20 7.34 15.82
C VAL A 225 -12.51 7.65 15.07
N LYS A 226 -12.84 8.92 14.86
CA LYS A 226 -14.01 9.31 14.04
C LYS A 226 -13.90 8.78 12.61
N ALA A 227 -12.74 8.95 11.99
CA ALA A 227 -12.48 8.46 10.64
C ALA A 227 -12.60 6.93 10.54
N LEU A 228 -12.23 6.20 11.60
CA LEU A 228 -12.46 4.76 11.67
C LEU A 228 -13.97 4.42 11.72
N PHE A 229 -14.76 5.10 12.55
CA PHE A 229 -16.20 4.87 12.57
C PHE A 229 -16.85 5.15 11.21
N MET A 230 -16.40 6.19 10.51
CA MET A 230 -16.84 6.45 9.14
C MET A 230 -16.44 5.33 8.17
N LEU A 231 -15.22 4.78 8.31
CA LEU A 231 -14.79 3.64 7.52
C LEU A 231 -15.66 2.41 7.77
N ILE A 232 -15.90 2.06 9.03
CA ILE A 232 -16.74 0.91 9.41
C ILE A 232 -18.16 1.09 8.86
N SER A 233 -18.77 2.26 9.06
CA SER A 233 -20.10 2.56 8.51
C SER A 233 -20.13 2.49 6.97
N ALA A 234 -19.07 2.95 6.30
CA ALA A 234 -18.96 2.84 4.85
C ALA A 234 -18.77 1.40 4.35
N LEU A 235 -18.17 0.50 5.15
CA LEU A 235 -18.08 -0.93 4.84
C LEU A 235 -19.40 -1.64 5.15
N GLU A 236 -20.04 -1.32 6.28
CA GLU A 236 -21.33 -1.86 6.69
C GLU A 236 -22.44 -1.52 5.70
N SER A 237 -22.51 -0.28 5.21
CA SER A 237 -23.51 0.13 4.21
C SER A 237 -23.43 -0.63 2.88
N GLN A 238 -22.32 -1.32 2.62
CA GLN A 238 -22.16 -2.20 1.47
C GLN A 238 -22.57 -3.65 1.77
N CYS A 239 -22.66 -4.02 3.04
CA CYS A 239 -23.15 -5.33 3.48
C CYS A 239 -24.66 -5.40 3.28
N ARG A 240 -25.14 -6.41 2.54
CA ARG A 240 -26.57 -6.73 2.43
C ARG A 240 -26.88 -7.97 3.27
N PRO A 241 -28.03 -8.03 3.97
CA PRO A 241 -28.43 -9.25 4.68
C PRO A 241 -28.43 -10.46 3.75
N GLY A 242 -27.61 -11.46 4.07
CA GLY A 242 -27.44 -12.68 3.26
C GLY A 242 -26.41 -12.60 2.11
N ASP A 243 -25.74 -11.46 1.91
CA ASP A 243 -24.65 -11.31 0.93
C ASP A 243 -23.29 -11.71 1.54
N SER A 244 -22.50 -12.39 0.72
CA SER A 244 -21.11 -12.81 0.94
C SER A 244 -20.17 -11.71 1.46
N GLN A 245 -20.44 -10.43 1.20
CA GLN A 245 -19.68 -9.32 1.79
C GLN A 245 -19.84 -9.23 3.32
N SER A 246 -20.97 -9.70 3.85
CA SER A 246 -21.22 -9.77 5.30
C SER A 246 -20.30 -10.78 6.01
N LEU A 247 -19.66 -11.71 5.29
CA LEU A 247 -18.78 -12.72 5.88
C LEU A 247 -17.52 -12.14 6.54
N PHE A 248 -17.06 -10.96 6.10
CA PHE A 248 -15.89 -10.30 6.68
C PHE A 248 -16.17 -9.60 8.01
N VAL A 249 -17.44 -9.26 8.26
CA VAL A 249 -17.87 -8.44 9.41
C VAL A 249 -18.62 -9.27 10.46
N TYR A 250 -19.25 -10.39 10.06
CA TYR A 250 -20.12 -11.21 10.92
C TYR A 250 -19.55 -12.60 11.29
N LYS A 251 -18.23 -12.81 11.22
CA LYS A 251 -17.60 -14.04 11.74
C LYS A 251 -16.43 -13.74 12.66
#